data_AF-A0A3Q9G537-F1
#
_entry.id   AF-A0A3Q9G537-F1
#
_cell.length_a   1.000
_cell.length_b   1.000
_cell.length_c   1.000
_cell.angle_alpha   90.00
_cell.angle_beta   90.00
_cell.angle_gamma   90.00
#
_symmetry.space_group_name_H-M   'P 1'
#
loop_
_entity.id
_entity.type
_entity.pdbx_description
1 polymer ?
#
loop_
_entity_poly.entity_id
_entity_poly.type
_entity_poly.pdbx_seq_one_letter_code
_entity_poly.pdbx_strand_id
1 'polypeptide(L)'
;MNEAADLLALAQKHGLNIDPESLKVNDMGLDYRVVIGSDYGGEEWVLRVPRREGLADGAAIEARVLELVSPHLSFAVPDWRIQSPELIAYPLLPGKPGLTLDENGNPVFHVDMASVEYARDMGDLFYELHSIDTRRAAEIGIPVRSPRDVRENWQRTIDRVSQEFSISGFLMDRWNAWLADDELWPDFSVLTHGEIYAAHTLVEGNRITAVLDWTTSEVSDPVRDFSLFHASAAPEAFDVMLDRYREHGGSVWSRIREHCAEYMAASPLGYALYAIETGDPQQREIAQAGLSTAG
;
A
#
# COMPACT_ATOMS: atom_id res chain seq x y z
N MET A 1 -5.75 14.51 -30.88
CA MET A 1 -4.62 15.22 -30.24
C MET A 1 -3.57 14.18 -29.91
N ASN A 2 -2.28 14.51 -30.03
CA ASN A 2 -1.20 13.55 -29.83
C ASN A 2 -0.90 13.47 -28.33
N GLU A 3 -1.39 12.42 -27.68
CA GLU A 3 -1.30 12.20 -26.23
C GLU A 3 0.12 12.31 -25.68
N ALA A 4 1.13 11.84 -26.44
CA ALA A 4 2.53 12.00 -26.07
C ALA A 4 2.99 13.46 -26.12
N ALA A 5 2.52 14.25 -27.10
CA ALA A 5 2.87 15.67 -27.20
C ALA A 5 2.24 16.48 -26.06
N ASP A 6 1.02 16.14 -25.65
CA ASP A 6 0.34 16.79 -24.53
C ASP A 6 1.08 16.51 -23.20
N LEU A 7 1.56 15.27 -22.99
CA LEU A 7 2.38 14.90 -21.82
C LEU A 7 3.72 15.66 -21.78
N LEU A 8 4.41 15.77 -22.91
CA LEU A 8 5.67 16.52 -23.01
C LEU A 8 5.47 18.01 -22.74
N ALA A 9 4.40 18.59 -23.29
CA ALA A 9 4.05 19.99 -23.05
C ALA A 9 3.71 20.23 -21.57
N LEU A 10 3.02 19.29 -20.92
CA LEU A 10 2.74 19.35 -19.49
C LEU A 10 4.02 19.28 -18.66
N ALA A 11 4.92 18.33 -18.94
CA ALA A 11 6.22 18.25 -18.25
C ALA A 11 7.02 19.56 -18.42
N GLN A 12 7.08 20.08 -19.64
CA GLN A 12 7.79 21.32 -19.96
C GLN A 12 7.20 22.55 -19.24
N LYS A 13 5.86 22.62 -19.09
CA LYS A 13 5.17 23.67 -18.31
C LYS A 13 5.67 23.70 -16.85
N HIS A 14 6.08 22.56 -16.30
CA HIS A 14 6.65 22.42 -14.96
C HIS A 14 8.19 22.44 -14.94
N GLY A 15 8.84 22.77 -16.06
CA GLY A 15 10.30 22.89 -16.14
C GLY A 15 11.04 21.57 -16.37
N LEU A 16 10.33 20.48 -16.65
CA LEU A 16 10.92 19.16 -16.91
C LEU A 16 10.92 18.87 -18.41
N ASN A 17 12.10 18.84 -19.03
CA ASN A 17 12.26 18.57 -20.46
C ASN A 17 12.61 17.09 -20.68
N ILE A 18 11.60 16.28 -21.01
CA ILE A 18 11.75 14.84 -21.30
C ILE A 18 12.07 14.61 -22.78
N ASP A 19 12.97 13.68 -23.07
CA ASP A 19 13.24 13.18 -24.41
C ASP A 19 12.02 12.41 -24.94
N PRO A 20 11.37 12.86 -26.04
CA PRO A 20 10.21 12.19 -26.63
C PRO A 20 10.44 10.71 -26.95
N GLU A 21 11.67 10.32 -27.32
CA GLU A 21 11.99 8.93 -27.71
C GLU A 21 12.08 7.99 -26.51
N SER A 22 12.24 8.54 -25.30
CA SER A 22 12.38 7.77 -24.06
C SER A 22 11.05 7.40 -23.39
N LEU A 23 9.94 8.03 -23.81
CA LEU A 23 8.65 7.94 -23.14
C LEU A 23 8.06 6.53 -23.16
N LYS A 24 7.72 6.03 -21.97
CA LYS A 24 7.00 4.77 -21.75
C LYS A 24 5.78 5.06 -20.88
N VAL A 25 4.60 4.84 -21.43
CA VAL A 25 3.33 5.04 -20.72
C VAL A 25 2.93 3.74 -20.05
N ASN A 26 2.66 3.80 -18.74
CA ASN A 26 2.01 2.75 -17.97
C ASN A 26 0.61 3.23 -17.56
N ASP A 27 -0.41 2.74 -18.26
CA ASP A 27 -1.79 3.21 -18.12
C ASP A 27 -2.65 2.31 -17.22
N MET A 28 -2.05 1.51 -16.34
CA MET A 28 -2.76 0.50 -15.53
C MET A 28 -3.38 1.04 -14.22
N GLY A 29 -2.97 2.24 -13.76
CA GLY A 29 -3.46 2.82 -12.50
C GLY A 29 -4.86 3.45 -12.62
N LEU A 30 -5.67 3.40 -11.54
CA LEU A 30 -7.03 3.95 -11.50
C LEU A 30 -7.07 5.48 -11.31
N ASP A 31 -6.22 6.01 -10.43
CA ASP A 31 -6.23 7.45 -10.11
C ASP A 31 -5.23 8.26 -10.94
N TYR A 32 -4.09 7.65 -11.27
CA TYR A 32 -3.03 8.29 -12.02
C TYR A 32 -2.67 7.48 -13.25
N ARG A 33 -2.40 8.19 -14.33
CA ARG A 33 -1.57 7.68 -15.42
C ARG A 33 -0.11 7.85 -15.04
N VAL A 34 0.67 6.78 -15.16
CA VAL A 34 2.10 6.80 -14.85
C VAL A 34 2.89 6.80 -16.14
N VAL A 35 3.89 7.66 -16.25
CA VAL A 35 4.76 7.77 -17.42
C VAL A 35 6.20 7.78 -16.95
N ILE A 36 7.06 7.03 -17.63
CA ILE A 36 8.51 7.03 -17.40
C ILE A 36 9.18 7.66 -18.61
N GLY A 37 10.16 8.53 -18.39
CA GLY A 37 10.96 9.13 -19.45
C GLY A 37 12.27 9.69 -18.91
N SER A 38 13.25 9.86 -19.78
CA SER A 38 14.55 10.44 -19.46
C SER A 38 14.56 11.93 -19.81
N ASP A 39 15.15 12.76 -18.96
CA ASP A 39 15.46 14.13 -19.35
C ASP A 39 16.72 14.18 -20.24
N TYR A 40 17.01 15.36 -20.80
CA TYR A 40 18.22 15.57 -21.62
C TYR A 40 19.54 15.52 -20.83
N GLY A 41 19.48 15.48 -19.49
CA GLY A 41 20.63 15.22 -18.61
C GLY A 41 20.89 13.72 -18.39
N GLY A 42 19.96 12.85 -18.81
CA GLY A 42 20.01 11.41 -18.63
C GLY A 42 19.42 10.91 -17.31
N GLU A 43 18.81 11.77 -16.48
CA GLU A 43 18.07 11.32 -15.30
C GLU A 43 16.72 10.74 -15.77
N GLU A 44 16.37 9.55 -15.29
CA GLU A 44 15.06 8.95 -15.53
C GLU A 44 14.04 9.47 -14.51
N TRP A 45 12.83 9.75 -14.97
CA TRP A 45 11.76 10.35 -14.19
C TRP A 45 10.49 9.52 -14.27
N VAL A 46 9.74 9.51 -13.17
CA VAL A 46 8.35 9.07 -13.11
C VAL A 46 7.46 10.31 -13.07
N LEU A 47 6.45 10.35 -13.95
CA LEU A 47 5.41 11.35 -14.00
C LEU A 47 4.08 10.69 -13.66
N ARG A 48 3.37 11.23 -12.67
CA ARG A 48 2.01 10.83 -12.29
C ARG A 48 1.06 11.94 -12.71
N VAL A 49 0.22 11.66 -13.71
CA VAL A 49 -0.79 12.58 -14.22
C VAL A 49 -2.16 12.16 -13.69
N PRO A 50 -2.85 13.00 -12.89
CA PRO A 50 -4.17 12.69 -12.36
C PRO A 50 -5.18 12.43 -13.48
N ARG A 51 -5.99 11.38 -13.35
CA ARG A 51 -7.06 11.08 -14.32
C ARG A 51 -8.33 11.90 -14.10
N ARG A 52 -8.50 12.44 -12.90
CA ARG A 52 -9.69 13.16 -12.46
C ARG A 52 -9.33 14.28 -11.49
N GLU A 53 -10.19 15.28 -11.44
CA GLU A 53 -10.13 16.32 -10.40
C GLU A 53 -10.40 15.72 -9.02
N GLY A 54 -9.94 16.40 -7.96
CA GLY A 54 -10.17 15.98 -6.57
C GLY A 54 -9.09 15.07 -5.96
N LEU A 55 -8.04 14.72 -6.70
CA LEU A 55 -6.91 13.93 -6.18
C LEU A 55 -5.83 14.76 -5.46
N ALA A 56 -5.92 16.09 -5.54
CA ALA A 56 -4.89 17.00 -5.03
C ALA A 56 -4.74 16.94 -3.49
N ASP A 57 -5.85 16.79 -2.75
CA ASP A 57 -5.80 16.74 -1.28
C ASP A 57 -5.12 15.46 -0.79
N GLY A 58 -5.45 14.32 -1.40
CA GLY A 58 -4.80 13.03 -1.13
C GLY A 58 -3.31 13.07 -1.48
N ALA A 59 -2.97 13.62 -2.65
CA ALA A 59 -1.57 13.81 -3.03
C ALA A 59 -0.81 14.73 -2.07
N ALA A 60 -1.45 15.78 -1.53
CA ALA A 60 -0.83 16.66 -0.56
C ALA A 60 -0.55 15.94 0.77
N ILE A 61 -1.41 15.00 1.18
CA ILE A 61 -1.15 14.13 2.34
C ILE A 61 0.00 13.18 2.04
N GLU A 62 -0.02 12.48 0.90
CA GLU A 62 1.03 11.54 0.47
C GLU A 62 2.41 12.22 0.43
N ALA A 63 2.50 13.44 -0.10
CA ALA A 63 3.75 14.21 -0.10
C ALA A 63 4.33 14.45 1.31
N ARG A 64 3.47 14.79 2.28
CA ARG A 64 3.91 14.96 3.68
C ARG A 64 4.30 13.64 4.34
N VAL A 65 3.69 12.52 3.94
CA VAL A 65 4.13 11.19 4.36
C VAL A 65 5.53 10.92 3.82
N LEU A 66 5.79 11.16 2.53
CA LEU A 66 7.11 10.98 1.91
C LEU A 66 8.20 11.84 2.60
N GLU A 67 7.89 13.10 2.90
CA GLU A 67 8.78 13.98 3.67
C GLU A 67 9.05 13.44 5.08
N LEU A 68 8.05 12.86 5.75
CA LEU A 68 8.19 12.28 7.07
C LEU A 68 9.04 11.00 7.05
N VAL A 69 8.81 10.09 6.11
CA VAL A 69 9.41 8.74 6.13
C VAL A 69 10.81 8.71 5.50
N SER A 70 11.08 9.52 4.47
CA SER A 70 12.36 9.50 3.74
C SER A 70 13.62 9.60 4.61
N PRO A 71 13.72 10.40 5.68
CA PRO A 71 14.93 10.44 6.52
C PRO A 71 15.06 9.25 7.49
N HIS A 72 14.03 8.42 7.62
CA HIS A 72 13.95 7.33 8.59
C HIS A 72 14.13 5.93 7.97
N LEU A 73 13.97 5.81 6.66
CA LEU A 73 14.06 4.52 5.96
C LEU A 73 15.43 4.35 5.30
N SER A 74 15.95 3.13 5.37
CA SER A 74 17.12 2.68 4.60
C SER A 74 16.79 2.38 3.13
N PHE A 75 15.49 2.36 2.80
CA PHE A 75 14.96 2.08 1.46
C PHE A 75 14.53 3.38 0.80
N ALA A 76 14.74 3.50 -0.51
CA ALA A 76 14.36 4.70 -1.23
C ALA A 76 12.84 4.85 -1.28
N VAL A 77 12.35 6.09 -1.21
CA VAL A 77 10.93 6.44 -1.40
C VAL A 77 10.83 7.56 -2.44
N PRO A 78 9.67 7.76 -3.09
CA PRO A 78 9.51 8.83 -4.07
C PRO A 78 9.89 10.21 -3.52
N ASP A 79 10.84 10.89 -4.17
CA ASP A 79 11.24 12.28 -3.91
C ASP A 79 10.51 13.21 -4.88
N TRP A 80 9.31 13.67 -4.50
CA TRP A 80 8.47 14.51 -5.36
C TRP A 80 9.07 15.90 -5.57
N ARG A 81 9.85 16.04 -6.64
CA ARG A 81 10.45 17.33 -7.04
C ARG A 81 9.46 18.25 -7.76
N ILE A 82 8.42 17.68 -8.37
CA ILE A 82 7.29 18.43 -8.92
C ILE A 82 6.02 17.94 -8.23
N GLN A 83 5.26 18.88 -7.65
CA GLN A 83 3.98 18.62 -7.04
C GLN A 83 3.00 19.71 -7.44
N SER A 84 2.00 19.34 -8.24
CA SER A 84 0.92 20.23 -8.66
C SER A 84 -0.37 19.44 -8.88
N PRO A 85 -1.54 20.11 -8.96
CA PRO A 85 -2.80 19.45 -9.25
C PRO A 85 -2.86 18.76 -10.62
N GLU A 86 -1.96 19.08 -11.55
CA GLU A 86 -1.94 18.51 -12.91
C GLU A 86 -0.81 17.49 -13.12
N LEU A 87 0.27 17.58 -12.34
CA LEU A 87 1.46 16.76 -12.47
C LEU A 87 2.18 16.60 -11.14
N ILE A 88 2.50 15.35 -10.82
CA ILE A 88 3.51 14.97 -9.83
C ILE A 88 4.68 14.34 -10.60
N ALA A 89 5.92 14.67 -10.26
CA ALA A 89 7.09 14.00 -10.85
C ALA A 89 8.24 13.85 -9.85
N TYR A 90 8.94 12.71 -9.96
CA TYR A 90 10.09 12.35 -9.13
C TYR A 90 11.08 11.50 -9.93
N PRO A 91 12.37 11.49 -9.56
CA PRO A 91 13.35 10.60 -10.19
C PRO A 91 12.95 9.13 -10.06
N LEU A 92 13.21 8.35 -11.10
CA LEU A 92 12.96 6.92 -11.09
C LEU A 92 13.80 6.25 -9.99
N LEU A 93 13.13 5.46 -9.15
CA LEU A 93 13.75 4.76 -8.04
C LEU A 93 14.48 3.49 -8.54
N PRO A 94 15.57 3.07 -7.88
CA PRO A 94 16.33 1.89 -8.29
C PRO A 94 15.55 0.59 -8.10
N GLY A 95 15.86 -0.41 -8.92
CA GLY A 95 15.21 -1.73 -8.90
C GLY A 95 13.99 -1.85 -9.80
N LYS A 96 13.30 -2.99 -9.71
CA LYS A 96 12.08 -3.30 -10.47
C LYS A 96 10.98 -3.79 -9.54
N PRO A 97 9.69 -3.60 -9.86
CA PRO A 97 8.62 -4.12 -9.02
C PRO A 97 8.80 -5.61 -8.74
N GLY A 98 8.72 -6.02 -7.48
CA GLY A 98 8.79 -7.42 -7.07
C GLY A 98 7.61 -8.25 -7.58
N LEU A 99 6.53 -7.61 -8.01
CA LEU A 99 5.36 -8.20 -8.64
C LEU A 99 4.83 -7.29 -9.74
N THR A 100 4.54 -7.87 -10.90
CA THR A 100 3.82 -7.21 -11.99
C THR A 100 2.63 -8.07 -12.43
N LEU A 101 1.81 -7.55 -13.33
CA LEU A 101 0.78 -8.34 -14.02
C LEU A 101 1.23 -8.68 -15.44
N ASP A 102 0.93 -9.88 -15.93
CA ASP A 102 1.08 -10.22 -17.34
C ASP A 102 -0.04 -9.59 -18.21
N GLU A 103 -0.01 -9.83 -19.53
CA GLU A 103 -1.00 -9.31 -20.48
C GLU A 103 -2.45 -9.76 -20.19
N ASN A 104 -2.62 -10.85 -19.43
CA ASN A 104 -3.92 -11.38 -19.03
C ASN A 104 -4.33 -10.94 -17.61
N GLY A 105 -3.50 -10.12 -16.94
CA GLY A 105 -3.74 -9.70 -15.57
C GLY A 105 -3.30 -10.71 -14.51
N ASN A 106 -2.55 -11.76 -14.86
CA ASN A 106 -2.04 -12.72 -13.87
C ASN A 106 -0.81 -12.17 -13.14
N PRO A 107 -0.67 -12.45 -11.83
CA PRO A 107 0.51 -12.04 -11.07
C PRO A 107 1.79 -12.75 -11.55
N VAL A 108 2.84 -11.97 -11.79
CA VAL A 108 4.20 -12.43 -12.11
C VAL A 108 5.16 -11.91 -11.05
N PHE A 109 5.62 -12.80 -10.18
CA PHE A 109 6.59 -12.48 -9.14
C PHE A 109 8.01 -12.42 -9.72
N HIS A 110 8.73 -11.34 -9.38
CA HIS A 110 10.14 -11.12 -9.70
C HIS A 110 11.03 -11.23 -8.45
N VAL A 111 10.43 -11.59 -7.33
CA VAL A 111 11.08 -11.89 -6.05
C VAL A 111 10.65 -13.27 -5.57
N ASP A 112 11.56 -14.01 -4.95
CA ASP A 112 11.22 -15.28 -4.31
C ASP A 112 10.57 -15.03 -2.95
N MET A 113 9.29 -15.40 -2.82
CA MET A 113 8.52 -15.25 -1.59
C MET A 113 8.96 -16.20 -0.46
N ALA A 114 9.86 -17.14 -0.74
CA ALA A 114 10.58 -17.94 0.26
C ALA A 114 11.96 -17.37 0.62
N SER A 115 12.37 -16.24 0.02
CA SER A 115 13.71 -15.67 0.23
C SER A 115 13.89 -15.13 1.64
N VAL A 116 14.94 -15.61 2.30
CA VAL A 116 15.43 -15.10 3.59
C VAL A 116 15.90 -13.65 3.48
N GLU A 117 16.48 -13.25 2.33
CA GLU A 117 16.97 -11.89 2.12
C GLU A 117 15.82 -10.89 2.04
N TYR A 118 14.78 -11.24 1.28
CA TYR A 118 13.60 -10.40 1.14
C TYR A 118 12.83 -10.31 2.47
N ALA A 119 12.68 -11.43 3.17
CA ALA A 119 12.06 -11.47 4.50
C ALA A 119 12.80 -10.57 5.51
N ARG A 120 14.14 -10.56 5.50
CA ARG A 120 14.93 -9.67 6.36
C ARG A 120 14.74 -8.21 6.00
N ASP A 121 14.74 -7.86 4.70
CA ASP A 121 14.52 -6.49 4.26
C ASP A 121 13.10 -6.01 4.61
N MET A 122 12.08 -6.87 4.51
CA MET A 122 10.73 -6.56 5.00
C MET A 122 10.73 -6.31 6.52
N GLY A 123 11.44 -7.12 7.30
CA GLY A 123 11.56 -6.93 8.75
C GLY A 123 12.26 -5.61 9.13
N ASP A 124 13.32 -5.25 8.39
CA ASP A 124 14.03 -3.97 8.52
C ASP A 124 13.10 -2.80 8.20
N LEU A 125 12.45 -2.85 7.04
CA LEU A 125 11.53 -1.83 6.56
C LEU A 125 10.38 -1.59 7.55
N PHE A 126 9.73 -2.66 8.01
CA PHE A 126 8.65 -2.55 8.98
C PHE A 126 9.13 -1.97 10.30
N TYR A 127 10.31 -2.37 10.78
CA TYR A 127 10.84 -1.80 12.02
C TYR A 127 11.14 -0.31 11.87
N GLU A 128 11.84 0.09 10.81
CA GLU A 128 12.18 1.49 10.54
C GLU A 128 10.92 2.36 10.44
N LEU A 129 9.91 1.90 9.71
CA LEU A 129 8.63 2.60 9.55
C LEU A 129 7.84 2.66 10.86
N HIS A 130 7.65 1.53 11.53
CA HIS A 130 6.85 1.43 12.75
C HIS A 130 7.50 2.16 13.94
N SER A 131 8.79 2.47 13.86
CA SER A 131 9.54 3.22 14.89
C SER A 131 9.44 4.74 14.74
N ILE A 132 8.83 5.25 13.66
CA ILE A 132 8.60 6.69 13.49
C ILE A 132 7.60 7.18 14.55
N ASP A 133 7.93 8.29 15.22
CA ASP A 133 7.09 8.86 16.29
C ASP A 133 5.70 9.19 15.76
N THR A 134 4.69 8.48 16.27
CA THR A 134 3.29 8.62 15.86
C THR A 134 2.73 10.03 16.13
N ARG A 135 3.34 10.81 17.04
CA ARG A 135 2.97 12.22 17.25
C ARG A 135 3.33 13.09 16.06
N ARG A 136 4.48 12.83 15.41
CA ARG A 136 4.86 13.53 14.17
C ARG A 136 3.97 13.08 13.01
N ALA A 137 3.65 11.79 12.95
CA ALA A 137 2.73 11.26 11.95
C ALA A 137 1.32 11.87 12.10
N ALA A 138 0.85 12.14 13.32
CA ALA A 138 -0.44 12.79 13.54
C ALA A 138 -0.50 14.24 13.02
N GLU A 139 0.63 14.94 12.90
CA GLU A 139 0.70 16.33 12.46
C GLU A 139 0.55 16.48 10.93
N ILE A 140 0.78 15.42 10.16
CA ILE A 140 0.76 15.47 8.69
C ILE A 140 -0.61 15.16 8.07
N GLY A 141 -1.65 14.99 8.88
CA GLY A 141 -3.04 14.87 8.41
C GLY A 141 -3.43 13.50 7.86
N ILE A 142 -2.64 12.46 8.16
CA ILE A 142 -3.08 11.06 7.98
C ILE A 142 -4.07 10.67 9.09
N PRO A 143 -4.89 9.62 8.90
CA PRO A 143 -5.71 9.11 9.97
C PRO A 143 -4.84 8.62 11.14
N VAL A 144 -5.37 8.76 12.35
CA VAL A 144 -4.73 8.29 13.59
C VAL A 144 -5.78 7.53 14.38
N ARG A 145 -5.54 6.24 14.58
CA ARG A 145 -6.43 5.36 15.32
C ARG A 145 -5.66 4.74 16.47
N SER A 146 -6.20 4.85 17.68
CA SER A 146 -5.74 4.04 18.80
C SER A 146 -6.12 2.56 18.59
N PRO A 147 -5.54 1.62 19.35
CA PRO A 147 -5.91 0.20 19.23
C PRO A 147 -7.43 -0.04 19.38
N ARG A 148 -8.05 0.70 20.30
CA ARG A 148 -9.49 0.70 20.49
C ARG A 148 -10.23 1.22 19.25
N ASP A 149 -9.80 2.35 18.69
CA ASP A 149 -10.42 2.94 17.52
C ASP A 149 -10.31 2.02 16.29
N VAL A 150 -9.21 1.29 16.14
CA VAL A 150 -9.04 0.31 15.05
C VAL A 150 -10.09 -0.79 15.16
N ARG A 151 -10.22 -1.41 16.34
CA ARG A 151 -11.19 -2.50 16.56
C ARG A 151 -12.64 -2.01 16.42
N GLU A 152 -12.95 -0.83 16.95
CA GLU A 152 -14.26 -0.19 16.77
C GLU A 152 -14.53 0.21 15.30
N ASN A 153 -13.50 0.55 14.53
CA ASN A 153 -13.62 0.84 13.10
C ASN A 153 -13.97 -0.44 12.31
N TRP A 154 -13.37 -1.58 12.63
CA TRP A 154 -13.75 -2.86 12.01
C TRP A 154 -15.19 -3.24 12.30
N GLN A 155 -15.66 -3.10 13.55
CA GLN A 155 -17.07 -3.33 13.89
C GLN A 155 -18.00 -2.42 13.07
N ARG A 156 -17.72 -1.11 13.02
CA ARG A 156 -18.51 -0.15 12.23
C ARG A 156 -18.51 -0.47 10.74
N THR A 157 -17.39 -0.95 10.20
CA THR A 157 -17.30 -1.39 8.80
C THR A 157 -18.19 -2.59 8.54
N ILE A 158 -18.16 -3.62 9.39
CA ILE A 158 -19.04 -4.79 9.27
C ILE A 158 -20.50 -4.36 9.33
N ASP A 159 -20.86 -3.51 10.31
CA ASP A 159 -22.23 -3.02 10.47
C ASP A 159 -22.70 -2.26 9.22
N ARG A 160 -21.87 -1.36 8.69
CA ARG A 160 -22.17 -0.59 7.46
C ARG A 160 -22.34 -1.51 6.26
N VAL A 161 -21.44 -2.48 6.06
CA VAL A 161 -21.52 -3.41 4.92
C VAL A 161 -22.75 -4.32 5.05
N SER A 162 -23.10 -4.75 6.26
CA SER A 162 -24.27 -5.61 6.50
C SER A 162 -25.61 -4.96 6.18
N GLN A 163 -25.67 -3.62 6.16
CA GLN A 163 -26.86 -2.87 5.75
C GLN A 163 -27.06 -2.85 4.23
N GLU A 164 -25.99 -3.06 3.47
CA GLU A 164 -25.92 -2.86 2.02
C GLU A 164 -25.73 -4.16 1.23
N PHE A 165 -25.21 -5.21 1.87
CA PHE A 165 -24.89 -6.50 1.28
C PHE A 165 -25.32 -7.66 2.16
N SER A 166 -25.59 -8.80 1.54
CA SER A 166 -25.77 -10.05 2.27
C SER A 166 -24.41 -10.66 2.60
N ILE A 167 -24.14 -10.88 3.88
CA ILE A 167 -22.91 -11.51 4.38
C ILE A 167 -23.23 -12.95 4.78
N SER A 168 -22.39 -13.91 4.39
CA SER A 168 -22.58 -15.31 4.79
C SER A 168 -22.48 -15.45 6.32
N GLY A 169 -23.30 -16.34 6.91
CA GLY A 169 -23.28 -16.58 8.35
C GLY A 169 -21.90 -17.01 8.86
N PHE A 170 -21.17 -17.79 8.05
CA PHE A 170 -19.80 -18.21 8.35
C PHE A 170 -18.84 -17.02 8.51
N LEU A 171 -18.86 -16.06 7.57
CA LEU A 171 -18.00 -14.87 7.65
C LEU A 171 -18.40 -13.98 8.82
N MET A 172 -19.70 -13.80 9.05
CA MET A 172 -20.20 -13.02 10.19
C MET A 172 -19.75 -13.62 11.52
N ASP A 173 -19.90 -14.93 11.70
CA ASP A 173 -19.46 -15.64 12.91
C ASP A 173 -17.95 -15.53 13.11
N ARG A 174 -17.17 -15.70 12.02
CA ARG A 174 -15.71 -15.58 12.04
C ARG A 174 -15.26 -14.18 12.46
N TRP A 175 -15.79 -13.13 11.84
CA TRP A 175 -15.41 -11.75 12.15
C TRP A 175 -15.86 -11.32 13.54
N ASN A 176 -17.03 -11.77 14.00
CA ASN A 176 -17.47 -11.52 15.38
C ASN A 176 -16.56 -12.22 16.39
N ALA A 177 -16.10 -13.45 16.12
CA ALA A 177 -15.13 -14.13 16.97
C ALA A 177 -13.77 -13.39 17.00
N TRP A 178 -13.27 -12.98 15.84
CA TRP A 178 -12.06 -12.16 15.74
C TRP A 178 -12.16 -10.84 16.53
N LEU A 179 -13.29 -10.15 16.40
CA LEU A 179 -13.55 -8.91 17.14
C LEU A 179 -13.81 -9.11 18.62
N ALA A 180 -14.09 -10.32 19.09
CA ALA A 180 -14.32 -10.61 20.51
C ALA A 180 -13.05 -11.09 21.25
N ASP A 181 -12.03 -11.53 20.52
CA ASP A 181 -10.83 -12.16 21.08
C ASP A 181 -9.72 -11.13 21.35
N ASP A 182 -9.60 -10.70 22.61
CA ASP A 182 -8.61 -9.69 23.03
C ASP A 182 -7.16 -10.09 22.79
N GLU A 183 -6.83 -11.39 22.73
CA GLU A 183 -5.44 -11.86 22.54
C GLU A 183 -4.94 -11.68 21.10
N LEU A 184 -5.83 -11.46 20.14
CA LEU A 184 -5.48 -11.21 18.74
C LEU A 184 -5.03 -9.77 18.50
N TRP A 185 -5.49 -8.81 19.33
CA TRP A 185 -5.30 -7.39 19.09
C TRP A 185 -4.10 -6.83 19.86
N PRO A 186 -3.21 -6.05 19.22
CA PRO A 186 -2.16 -5.34 19.94
C PRO A 186 -2.74 -4.20 20.79
N ASP A 187 -2.03 -3.81 21.85
CA ASP A 187 -2.38 -2.67 22.71
C ASP A 187 -1.63 -1.38 22.31
N PHE A 188 -1.05 -1.36 21.10
CA PHE A 188 -0.28 -0.25 20.55
C PHE A 188 -0.62 -0.01 19.07
N SER A 189 -0.28 1.19 18.59
CA SER A 189 -0.43 1.60 17.20
C SER A 189 0.86 2.24 16.69
N VAL A 190 1.11 2.11 15.40
CA VAL A 190 2.34 2.55 14.72
C VAL A 190 1.98 3.24 13.41
N LEU A 191 2.88 4.06 12.87
CA LEU A 191 2.75 4.48 11.48
C LEU A 191 2.89 3.24 10.59
N THR A 192 1.88 2.98 9.76
CA THR A 192 1.84 1.88 8.80
C THR A 192 1.85 2.41 7.38
N HIS A 193 2.40 1.63 6.46
CA HIS A 193 2.32 1.88 5.03
C HIS A 193 0.88 1.70 4.55
N GLY A 194 0.28 0.56 4.95
CA GLY A 194 -1.13 0.24 4.79
C GLY A 194 -1.46 -0.73 3.66
N GLU A 195 -0.61 -0.78 2.64
CA GLU A 195 -0.75 -1.70 1.51
C GLU A 195 0.63 -2.13 0.96
N ILE A 196 1.44 -2.76 1.82
CA ILE A 196 2.78 -3.16 1.43
C ILE A 196 2.84 -4.63 0.98
N TYR A 197 3.20 -4.83 -0.28
CA TYR A 197 3.39 -6.13 -0.90
C TYR A 197 4.34 -6.01 -2.09
N ALA A 198 4.64 -7.13 -2.74
CA ALA A 198 5.67 -7.22 -3.77
C ALA A 198 5.49 -6.23 -4.94
N ALA A 199 4.28 -5.73 -5.24
CA ALA A 199 4.10 -4.74 -6.30
C ALA A 199 4.51 -3.31 -5.88
N HIS A 200 4.49 -3.04 -4.58
CA HIS A 200 4.88 -1.75 -4.00
C HIS A 200 6.31 -1.74 -3.47
N THR A 201 7.02 -2.87 -3.56
CA THR A 201 8.47 -2.94 -3.31
C THR A 201 9.23 -3.05 -4.62
N LEU A 202 10.21 -2.18 -4.84
CA LEU A 202 11.22 -2.38 -5.88
C LEU A 202 12.33 -3.28 -5.35
N VAL A 203 12.82 -4.17 -6.20
CA VAL A 203 13.84 -5.16 -5.86
C VAL A 203 14.98 -5.21 -6.87
N GLU A 204 16.16 -5.59 -6.37
CA GLU A 204 17.29 -6.08 -7.14
C GLU A 204 17.66 -7.48 -6.65
N GLY A 205 17.36 -8.50 -7.46
CA GLY A 205 17.35 -9.87 -6.98
C GLY A 205 16.27 -10.04 -5.90
N ASN A 206 16.66 -10.43 -4.69
CA ASN A 206 15.75 -10.56 -3.54
C ASN A 206 15.93 -9.45 -2.49
N ARG A 207 16.60 -8.36 -2.83
CA ARG A 207 16.83 -7.23 -1.93
C ARG A 207 15.86 -6.10 -2.26
N ILE A 208 15.23 -5.51 -1.24
CA ILE A 208 14.38 -4.34 -1.45
C ILE A 208 15.28 -3.12 -1.64
N THR A 209 14.99 -2.33 -2.66
CA THR A 209 15.70 -1.09 -2.97
C THR A 209 14.84 0.13 -2.71
N ALA A 210 13.51 0.02 -2.90
CA ALA A 210 12.59 1.13 -2.72
C ALA A 210 11.17 0.68 -2.38
N VAL A 211 10.38 1.60 -1.84
CA VAL A 211 8.97 1.41 -1.48
C VAL A 211 8.11 2.51 -2.13
N LEU A 212 7.03 2.08 -2.77
CA LEU A 212 6.12 2.91 -3.55
C LEU A 212 4.74 2.99 -2.89
N ASP A 213 3.94 3.95 -3.35
CA ASP A 213 2.50 4.08 -3.04
C ASP A 213 2.16 4.27 -1.55
N TRP A 214 2.44 5.48 -1.05
CA TRP A 214 2.24 5.86 0.34
C TRP A 214 0.84 6.43 0.63
N THR A 215 -0.12 6.22 -0.27
CA THR A 215 -1.46 6.82 -0.19
C THR A 215 -2.31 6.27 0.96
N THR A 216 -2.01 5.05 1.43
CA THR A 216 -2.81 4.33 2.45
C THR A 216 -2.22 4.39 3.86
N SER A 217 -1.26 5.29 4.07
CA SER A 217 -0.53 5.43 5.33
C SER A 217 -1.38 6.01 6.45
N GLU A 218 -1.16 5.48 7.65
CA GLU A 218 -1.98 5.75 8.83
C GLU A 218 -1.25 5.37 10.10
N VAL A 219 -1.49 6.07 11.22
CA VAL A 219 -1.18 5.52 12.54
C VAL A 219 -2.26 4.51 12.94
N SER A 220 -1.94 3.21 12.88
CA SER A 220 -2.90 2.11 13.01
C SER A 220 -2.27 0.85 13.60
N ASP A 221 -3.01 -0.26 13.50
CA ASP A 221 -2.54 -1.60 13.85
C ASP A 221 -1.39 -2.07 12.92
N PRO A 222 -0.22 -2.47 13.47
CA PRO A 222 0.91 -3.01 12.69
C PRO A 222 0.55 -4.18 11.76
N VAL A 223 -0.52 -4.93 12.08
CA VAL A 223 -0.95 -6.09 11.27
C VAL A 223 -1.25 -5.71 9.83
N ARG A 224 -1.61 -4.45 9.55
CA ARG A 224 -1.88 -3.95 8.19
C ARG A 224 -0.70 -4.21 7.24
N ASP A 225 0.52 -4.03 7.73
CA ASP A 225 1.73 -4.20 6.93
C ASP A 225 2.20 -5.66 6.90
N PHE A 226 1.98 -6.41 7.99
CA PHE A 226 2.36 -7.82 8.06
C PHE A 226 1.46 -8.76 7.25
N SER A 227 0.17 -8.41 7.07
CA SER A 227 -0.86 -9.36 6.61
C SER A 227 -0.68 -9.84 5.17
N LEU A 228 -0.35 -8.94 4.25
CA LEU A 228 -0.12 -9.32 2.84
C LEU A 228 1.14 -10.15 2.68
N PHE A 229 2.20 -9.83 3.42
CA PHE A 229 3.41 -10.65 3.43
C PHE A 229 3.13 -12.02 4.04
N HIS A 230 2.41 -12.10 5.17
CA HIS A 230 1.98 -13.37 5.77
C HIS A 230 1.19 -14.26 4.78
N ALA A 231 0.29 -13.66 4.00
CA ALA A 231 -0.56 -14.39 3.07
C ALA A 231 0.18 -14.90 1.82
N SER A 232 1.29 -14.25 1.44
CA SER A 232 2.00 -14.53 0.18
C SER A 232 3.36 -15.21 0.37
N ALA A 233 4.00 -15.04 1.53
CA ALA A 233 5.30 -15.61 1.84
C ALA A 233 5.22 -17.10 2.22
N ALA A 234 6.35 -17.80 2.07
CA ALA A 234 6.52 -19.09 2.73
C ALA A 234 6.45 -18.90 4.27
N PRO A 235 5.87 -19.85 5.03
CA PRO A 235 5.74 -19.74 6.48
C PRO A 235 7.06 -19.42 7.21
N GLU A 236 8.15 -20.02 6.74
CA GLU A 236 9.51 -19.83 7.28
C GLU A 236 10.07 -18.44 6.96
N ALA A 237 9.74 -17.88 5.78
CA ALA A 237 10.12 -16.52 5.42
C ALA A 237 9.37 -15.49 6.30
N PHE A 238 8.12 -15.75 6.64
CA PHE A 238 7.40 -14.91 7.61
C PHE A 238 8.02 -14.99 9.02
N ASP A 239 8.47 -16.17 9.47
CA ASP A 239 9.21 -16.29 10.74
C ASP A 239 10.50 -15.47 10.72
N VAL A 240 11.27 -15.54 9.64
CA VAL A 240 12.49 -14.73 9.46
C VAL A 240 12.18 -13.23 9.55
N MET A 241 11.10 -12.77 8.92
CA MET A 241 10.68 -11.38 8.99
C MET A 241 10.32 -10.97 10.41
N LEU A 242 9.52 -11.78 11.13
CA LEU A 242 9.15 -11.50 12.52
C LEU A 242 10.36 -11.50 13.45
N ASP A 243 11.26 -12.46 13.30
CA ASP A 243 12.49 -12.54 14.08
C ASP A 243 13.36 -11.30 13.82
N ARG A 244 13.51 -10.90 12.57
CA ARG A 244 14.25 -9.68 12.19
C ARG A 244 13.61 -8.42 12.78
N TYR A 245 12.30 -8.29 12.71
CA TYR A 245 11.56 -7.18 13.31
C TYR A 245 11.76 -7.11 14.82
N ARG A 246 11.75 -8.27 15.52
CA ARG A 246 12.02 -8.36 16.97
C ARG A 246 13.48 -8.07 17.32
N GLU A 247 14.45 -8.52 16.51
CA GLU A 247 15.87 -8.28 16.72
C GLU A 247 16.19 -6.77 16.82
N HIS A 248 15.47 -5.95 16.06
CA HIS A 248 15.61 -4.49 16.13
C HIS A 248 14.82 -3.83 17.27
N GLY A 249 13.96 -4.57 17.97
CA GLY A 249 13.15 -4.08 19.08
C GLY A 249 11.67 -3.89 18.77
N GLY A 250 11.22 -4.33 17.59
CA GLY A 250 9.81 -4.34 17.22
C GLY A 250 8.98 -5.27 18.13
N SER A 251 7.79 -4.82 18.50
CA SER A 251 6.87 -5.58 19.37
C SER A 251 6.02 -6.54 18.55
N VAL A 252 6.05 -7.83 18.91
CA VAL A 252 5.25 -8.89 18.29
C VAL A 252 4.50 -9.65 19.38
N TRP A 253 3.21 -9.88 19.19
CA TRP A 253 2.38 -10.66 20.11
C TRP A 253 2.25 -12.12 19.66
N SER A 254 1.88 -13.01 20.59
CA SER A 254 1.89 -14.46 20.38
C SER A 254 1.01 -14.93 19.23
N ARG A 255 -0.11 -14.25 18.98
CA ARG A 255 -1.12 -14.63 17.99
C ARG A 255 -1.11 -13.77 16.72
N ILE A 256 0.03 -13.11 16.41
CA ILE A 256 0.16 -12.27 15.21
C ILE A 256 -0.19 -12.99 13.90
N ARG A 257 0.16 -14.28 13.78
CA ARG A 257 -0.15 -15.08 12.58
C ARG A 257 -1.66 -15.24 12.38
N GLU A 258 -2.37 -15.50 13.48
CA GLU A 258 -3.82 -15.61 13.48
C GLU A 258 -4.45 -14.25 13.18
N HIS A 259 -3.94 -13.16 13.78
CA HIS A 259 -4.43 -11.81 13.48
C HIS A 259 -4.24 -11.43 12.01
N CYS A 260 -3.08 -11.73 11.41
CA CYS A 260 -2.85 -11.55 9.97
C CYS A 260 -3.86 -12.36 9.13
N ALA A 261 -4.14 -13.61 9.51
CA ALA A 261 -5.09 -14.45 8.79
C ALA A 261 -6.53 -13.92 8.88
N GLU A 262 -6.95 -13.43 10.05
CA GLU A 262 -8.28 -12.83 10.24
C GLU A 262 -8.41 -11.48 9.53
N TYR A 263 -7.37 -10.64 9.59
CA TYR A 263 -7.30 -9.39 8.83
C TYR A 263 -7.47 -9.64 7.31
N MET A 264 -6.78 -10.65 6.77
CA MET A 264 -6.91 -11.01 5.35
C MET A 264 -8.29 -11.61 5.03
N ALA A 265 -8.88 -12.39 5.94
CA ALA A 265 -10.23 -12.91 5.79
C ALA A 265 -11.31 -11.81 5.81
N ALA A 266 -10.99 -10.62 6.33
CA ALA A 266 -11.85 -9.45 6.31
C ALA A 266 -11.71 -8.59 5.04
N SER A 267 -10.81 -8.93 4.11
CA SER A 267 -10.59 -8.18 2.85
C SER A 267 -11.85 -7.96 1.99
N PRO A 268 -12.87 -8.85 1.94
CA PRO A 268 -14.14 -8.56 1.24
C PRO A 268 -14.84 -7.27 1.69
N LEU A 269 -14.64 -6.85 2.95
CA LEU A 269 -15.21 -5.61 3.47
C LEU A 269 -14.62 -4.38 2.77
N GLY A 270 -13.34 -4.40 2.40
CA GLY A 270 -12.69 -3.31 1.66
C GLY A 270 -13.32 -3.12 0.27
N TYR A 271 -13.52 -4.21 -0.47
CA TYR A 271 -14.21 -4.17 -1.76
C TYR A 271 -15.66 -3.68 -1.63
N ALA A 272 -16.36 -4.10 -0.57
CA ALA A 272 -17.72 -3.65 -0.31
C ALA A 272 -17.80 -2.14 0.00
N LEU A 273 -16.86 -1.62 0.80
CA LEU A 273 -16.76 -0.18 1.06
C LEU A 273 -16.51 0.61 -0.23
N TYR A 274 -15.56 0.15 -1.05
CA TYR A 274 -15.27 0.76 -2.35
C TYR A 274 -16.49 0.74 -3.28
N ALA A 275 -17.22 -0.37 -3.32
CA ALA A 275 -18.45 -0.50 -4.11
C ALA A 275 -19.60 0.41 -3.61
N ILE A 276 -19.69 0.66 -2.31
CA ILE A 276 -20.63 1.63 -1.73
C ILE A 276 -20.26 3.05 -2.14
N GLU A 277 -18.97 3.39 -2.08
CA GLU A 277 -18.48 4.74 -2.36
C GLU A 277 -18.56 5.10 -3.84
N THR A 278 -18.23 4.16 -4.72
CA THR A 278 -18.27 4.37 -6.18
C THR A 278 -19.67 4.21 -6.76
N GLY A 279 -20.53 3.40 -6.13
CA GLY A 279 -21.83 3.03 -6.68
C GLY A 279 -21.74 2.17 -7.97
N ASP A 280 -20.55 1.66 -8.31
CA ASP A 280 -20.32 0.88 -9.53
C ASP A 280 -20.97 -0.52 -9.40
N PRO A 281 -21.95 -0.87 -10.27
CA PRO A 281 -22.60 -2.17 -10.24
C PRO A 281 -21.62 -3.35 -10.35
N GLN A 282 -20.56 -3.23 -11.14
CA GLN A 282 -19.57 -4.30 -11.31
C GLN A 282 -18.80 -4.53 -10.01
N GLN A 283 -18.43 -3.45 -9.32
CA GLN A 283 -17.75 -3.54 -8.02
C GLN A 283 -18.69 -4.12 -6.96
N ARG A 284 -19.99 -3.81 -6.99
CA ARG A 284 -20.97 -4.42 -6.09
C ARG A 284 -21.11 -5.93 -6.32
N GLU A 285 -21.07 -6.40 -7.56
CA GLU A 285 -21.09 -7.84 -7.86
C GLU A 285 -19.86 -8.56 -7.32
N ILE A 286 -18.66 -7.98 -7.54
CA ILE A 286 -17.39 -8.52 -7.00
C ILE A 286 -17.43 -8.58 -5.47
N ALA A 287 -17.85 -7.48 -4.82
CA ALA A 287 -17.99 -7.43 -3.37
C ALA A 287 -18.99 -8.48 -2.86
N GLN A 288 -20.17 -8.60 -3.48
CA GLN A 288 -21.18 -9.58 -3.09
C GLN A 288 -20.66 -11.01 -3.22
N ALA A 289 -19.88 -11.33 -4.27
CA ALA A 289 -19.28 -12.65 -4.43
C ALA A 289 -18.33 -12.99 -3.27
N GLY A 290 -17.47 -12.05 -2.87
CA GLY A 290 -16.56 -12.22 -1.73
C GLY A 290 -17.28 -12.35 -0.38
N LEU A 291 -18.41 -11.66 -0.20
CA LEU A 291 -19.22 -11.74 1.02
C LEU A 291 -20.10 -13.00 1.09
N SER A 292 -20.23 -13.74 -0.01
CA SER A 292 -21.08 -14.93 -0.11
C SER A 292 -20.31 -16.24 0.02
N THR A 293 -18.97 -16.20 0.22
CA THR A 293 -18.15 -17.41 0.31
C THR A 293 -18.63 -18.29 1.47
N ALA A 294 -18.94 -19.55 1.15
CA ALA A 294 -19.15 -20.61 2.12
C ALA A 294 -17.77 -21.14 2.55
N GLY A 295 -17.57 -21.28 3.86
CA GLY A 295 -16.32 -21.77 4.44
C GLY A 295 -15.92 -23.17 3.98
#